data_AF-A0AAU9ZVU4-F1
#
_entry.id   AF-A0AAU9ZVU4-F1
#
_cell.length_a   1.000
_cell.length_b   1.000
_cell.length_c   1.000
_cell.angle_alpha   90.00
_cell.angle_beta   90.00
_cell.angle_gamma   90.00
#
_symmetry.space_group_name_H-M   'P 1'
#
loop_
_entity.id
_entity.type
_entity.pdbx_description
1 polymer ?
#
loop_
_entity_poly.entity_id
_entity_poly.type
_entity_poly.pdbx_seq_one_letter_code
_entity_poly.pdbx_strand_id
1 'polypeptide(L)'
;MEPPQAEPPAPSEASSAEAVESENHEALSRPEKHPQDNPQDEGVVGPDEAAGQQERGDQALPPAQDADNLECPPPEASSSPCGTSPEVETREPCSKPQELPQSPRTQQPDLDLYCVKWIPWKGERTPIITQSTNGPCPLLAIMNILFLQWKVKLPPQKEMITSDELMTHLGNCLLSIKPQEKSEGLQLNFQQNVDDAMTVLPKLATGLDVNVRFTGVSDFEYTPECSIFDLLGIPLYHGWLVDPQSPEAVSAVGKLSYNQLVEKIITCKHSGDPNLVTEGLIAEQFLETTAAQLTYHGLCELTATAKEDELSVFFRNNHFSTMTKHKSHLYLLVTDQGFLQEEQVVWESLHNVDGDSCFCDSDFHLSHSLGKSHGAEGAGGSPEKQLQVDQDYLIALSLQQQQPQGMLGLSDLELAQQLQQEEYQQQQAVQPVPTRAPSPQGRGATSGRPAGERRQRSKLESDCVLL
;
A
#
# COMPACT_ATOMS: atom_id res chain seq x y z
N MET A 1 0.79 -74.99 -21.47
CA MET A 1 2.22 -75.26 -21.70
C MET A 1 2.84 -73.91 -22.02
N GLU A 2 3.56 -73.26 -21.12
CA GLU A 2 4.00 -73.63 -19.76
C GLU A 2 3.52 -72.58 -18.71
N PRO A 3 3.70 -72.79 -17.38
CA PRO A 3 2.96 -72.07 -16.34
C PRO A 3 3.70 -70.87 -15.68
N PRO A 4 2.99 -70.00 -14.93
CA PRO A 4 3.55 -68.90 -14.14
C PRO A 4 3.70 -69.21 -12.64
N GLN A 5 4.64 -68.54 -11.94
CA GLN A 5 4.77 -68.26 -10.48
C GLN A 5 6.22 -67.75 -10.19
N ALA A 6 6.59 -67.04 -9.11
CA ALA A 6 5.88 -66.32 -8.04
C ALA A 6 6.84 -65.30 -7.33
N GLU A 7 6.32 -64.40 -6.49
CA GLU A 7 7.06 -63.74 -5.39
C GLU A 7 7.41 -64.77 -4.29
N PRO A 8 8.45 -64.60 -3.44
CA PRO A 8 8.40 -63.73 -2.23
C PRO A 8 9.81 -63.25 -1.73
N PRO A 9 10.04 -62.89 -0.44
CA PRO A 9 9.33 -61.98 0.48
C PRO A 9 10.24 -60.84 1.02
N ALA A 10 9.70 -59.98 1.88
CA ALA A 10 10.50 -59.11 2.77
C ALA A 10 10.84 -59.81 4.12
N PRO A 11 11.91 -59.41 4.83
CA PRO A 11 12.16 -59.79 6.22
C PRO A 11 11.77 -58.67 7.22
N SER A 12 11.44 -59.05 8.45
CA SER A 12 11.07 -58.15 9.55
C SER A 12 11.91 -58.40 10.81
N GLU A 13 12.33 -57.31 11.46
CA GLU A 13 12.73 -57.16 12.87
C GLU A 13 13.94 -57.93 13.49
N ALA A 14 14.66 -57.18 14.34
CA ALA A 14 15.29 -57.55 15.63
C ALA A 14 16.31 -58.72 15.74
N SER A 15 17.57 -58.36 16.03
CA SER A 15 18.36 -58.77 17.23
C SER A 15 19.72 -58.03 17.20
N SER A 16 20.09 -57.12 18.13
CA SER A 16 20.51 -57.27 19.53
C SER A 16 21.96 -57.79 19.76
N ALA A 17 22.82 -56.87 20.24
CA ALA A 17 24.04 -57.12 21.06
C ALA A 17 25.23 -57.86 20.39
N GLU A 18 26.46 -57.92 20.94
CA GLU A 18 27.01 -57.50 22.26
C GLU A 18 28.38 -56.79 22.14
N ALA A 19 28.66 -55.90 23.14
CA ALA A 19 29.96 -55.61 23.78
C ALA A 19 31.15 -55.09 22.90
N VAL A 20 32.21 -54.47 23.43
CA VAL A 20 32.79 -54.39 24.79
C VAL A 20 33.21 -52.94 25.12
N GLU A 21 32.77 -52.44 26.29
CA GLU A 21 33.48 -51.72 27.39
C GLU A 21 34.82 -50.98 27.09
N SER A 22 35.24 -49.87 27.72
CA SER A 22 35.07 -49.21 29.06
C SER A 22 35.43 -47.69 28.87
N GLU A 23 35.40 -46.68 29.77
CA GLU A 23 34.94 -46.27 31.13
C GLU A 23 35.40 -44.77 31.29
N ASN A 24 35.13 -43.89 32.27
CA ASN A 24 34.20 -43.67 33.40
C ASN A 24 34.36 -42.16 33.85
N HIS A 25 33.58 -41.50 34.72
CA HIS A 25 32.46 -41.85 35.61
C HIS A 25 31.56 -40.61 35.88
N GLU A 26 30.25 -40.86 36.01
CA GLU A 26 29.25 -40.36 37.01
C GLU A 26 29.06 -38.89 37.50
N ALA A 27 27.89 -38.47 38.02
CA ALA A 27 26.45 -38.82 37.80
C ALA A 27 25.48 -38.00 38.71
N LEU A 28 24.15 -38.12 38.43
CA LEU A 28 22.96 -37.80 39.26
C LEU A 28 22.56 -36.30 39.42
N SER A 29 21.27 -35.92 39.59
CA SER A 29 19.96 -36.53 39.20
C SER A 29 18.79 -35.51 39.36
N ARG A 30 17.54 -35.92 39.06
CA ARG A 30 16.24 -35.30 39.47
C ARG A 30 15.57 -36.13 40.60
N PRO A 31 14.44 -35.66 41.20
CA PRO A 31 13.14 -36.26 40.83
C PRO A 31 11.91 -35.32 40.90
N GLU A 32 10.75 -35.80 40.41
CA GLU A 32 9.40 -35.23 40.62
C GLU A 32 8.40 -36.32 41.06
N LYS A 33 7.52 -36.03 42.04
CA LYS A 33 6.04 -36.21 41.98
C LYS A 33 5.33 -36.00 43.34
N HIS A 34 4.03 -35.75 43.27
CA HIS A 34 3.05 -35.52 44.36
C HIS A 34 2.57 -36.85 45.01
N PRO A 35 1.96 -36.87 46.22
CA PRO A 35 0.56 -36.42 46.39
C PRO A 35 0.25 -35.73 47.76
N GLN A 36 -1.04 -35.60 48.08
CA GLN A 36 -1.65 -34.89 49.22
C GLN A 36 -1.69 -35.71 50.54
N ASP A 37 -1.65 -35.04 51.70
CA ASP A 37 -2.76 -34.98 52.68
C ASP A 37 -2.41 -34.09 53.92
N ASN A 38 -3.43 -33.68 54.69
CA ASN A 38 -3.35 -32.80 55.88
C ASN A 38 -4.46 -33.22 56.88
N PRO A 39 -4.29 -33.17 58.24
CA PRO A 39 -4.81 -32.01 59.00
C PRO A 39 -4.20 -31.74 60.43
N GLN A 40 -4.77 -30.74 61.14
CA GLN A 40 -4.77 -30.48 62.61
C GLN A 40 -3.52 -29.79 63.25
N ASP A 41 -3.57 -28.69 64.03
CA ASP A 41 -4.62 -27.88 64.75
C ASP A 41 -5.22 -28.55 66.02
N GLU A 42 -5.58 -27.91 67.15
CA GLU A 42 -5.82 -26.51 67.59
C GLU A 42 -4.55 -25.71 68.03
N GLY A 43 -4.53 -24.57 68.78
CA GLY A 43 -5.54 -23.82 69.57
C GLY A 43 -4.94 -22.62 70.37
N VAL A 44 -5.60 -21.91 71.30
CA VAL A 44 -6.94 -21.95 71.96
C VAL A 44 -6.98 -20.75 72.98
N VAL A 45 -8.02 -20.03 73.45
CA VAL A 45 -9.45 -19.68 73.14
C VAL A 45 -9.78 -18.41 73.97
N GLY A 46 -10.44 -17.36 73.45
CA GLY A 46 -11.84 -16.97 73.84
C GLY A 46 -11.96 -16.04 75.07
N PRO A 47 -13.19 -15.78 75.62
CA PRO A 47 -14.51 -16.31 75.21
C PRO A 47 -15.74 -15.32 75.23
N ASP A 48 -16.92 -15.81 74.78
CA ASP A 48 -18.33 -15.53 75.21
C ASP A 48 -18.96 -14.10 75.19
N GLU A 49 -20.29 -13.86 75.05
CA GLU A 49 -21.54 -14.65 74.80
C GLU A 49 -22.62 -13.65 74.19
N ALA A 50 -23.43 -13.94 73.16
CA ALA A 50 -24.77 -14.62 73.09
C ALA A 50 -26.02 -13.70 72.80
N ALA A 51 -27.09 -14.31 72.23
CA ALA A 51 -28.45 -13.78 71.87
C ALA A 51 -28.59 -12.74 70.71
N GLY A 52 -29.68 -12.67 69.91
CA GLY A 52 -30.85 -13.58 69.72
C GLY A 52 -32.08 -12.93 69.02
N GLN A 53 -32.87 -13.70 68.22
CA GLN A 53 -34.13 -13.35 67.48
C GLN A 53 -33.94 -12.54 66.14
N GLN A 54 -34.57 -12.78 64.98
CA GLN A 54 -35.99 -13.01 64.49
C GLN A 54 -36.85 -11.73 64.48
N GLU A 55 -37.71 -11.37 63.48
CA GLU A 55 -38.36 -12.04 62.31
C GLU A 55 -38.29 -11.13 61.03
N ARG A 56 -38.43 -11.55 59.75
CA ARG A 56 -39.60 -11.96 58.91
C ARG A 56 -40.83 -11.02 58.93
N GLY A 57 -41.26 -10.48 57.78
CA GLY A 57 -42.52 -9.71 57.64
C GLY A 57 -42.80 -9.17 56.22
N ASP A 58 -44.09 -9.03 55.88
CA ASP A 58 -44.63 -8.63 54.57
C ASP A 58 -45.42 -7.28 54.66
N GLN A 59 -45.65 -6.61 53.52
CA GLN A 59 -46.71 -5.62 53.19
C GLN A 59 -47.26 -4.60 54.23
N ALA A 60 -47.27 -3.30 53.87
CA ALA A 60 -48.38 -2.36 54.14
C ALA A 60 -48.37 -1.09 53.24
N LEU A 61 -49.57 -0.53 52.97
CA LEU A 61 -49.91 0.69 52.21
C LEU A 61 -51.19 1.34 52.84
N PRO A 62 -51.72 2.48 52.35
CA PRO A 62 -51.10 3.55 51.55
C PRO A 62 -50.94 4.83 52.41
N PRO A 63 -52.01 5.58 52.73
CA PRO A 63 -52.71 6.64 51.94
C PRO A 63 -51.91 7.97 51.92
N ALA A 64 -52.23 9.07 51.22
CA ALA A 64 -53.16 9.51 50.15
C ALA A 64 -52.69 10.96 49.76
N GLN A 65 -53.03 11.64 48.67
CA GLN A 65 -53.89 11.43 47.48
C GLN A 65 -53.23 12.26 46.31
N ASP A 66 -53.75 12.45 45.09
CA ASP A 66 -55.10 12.31 44.55
C ASP A 66 -55.13 12.04 43.01
N ALA A 67 -56.34 12.06 42.46
CA ALA A 67 -56.84 12.00 41.08
C ALA A 67 -56.16 12.91 40.02
N ASP A 68 -56.25 12.65 38.70
CA ASP A 68 -57.36 11.97 38.00
C ASP A 68 -56.95 11.10 36.77
N ASN A 69 -57.55 9.90 36.70
CA ASN A 69 -57.87 8.95 35.59
C ASN A 69 -57.12 8.94 34.21
N LEU A 70 -56.50 7.82 33.77
CA LEU A 70 -57.00 6.59 33.06
C LEU A 70 -57.25 6.74 31.52
N GLU A 71 -57.10 5.75 30.61
CA GLU A 71 -56.22 4.55 30.49
C GLU A 71 -56.25 3.99 29.02
N CYS A 72 -55.52 2.90 28.73
CA CYS A 72 -55.31 2.15 27.46
C CYS A 72 -56.57 1.30 27.02
N PRO A 73 -56.61 0.42 25.96
CA PRO A 73 -55.55 -0.34 25.23
C PRO A 73 -55.80 -0.57 23.68
N PRO A 74 -55.10 -1.50 22.95
CA PRO A 74 -55.20 -1.67 21.48
C PRO A 74 -56.16 -2.81 21.02
N PRO A 75 -56.29 -3.15 19.71
CA PRO A 75 -55.60 -4.36 19.20
C PRO A 75 -55.28 -4.45 17.67
N GLU A 76 -54.40 -5.41 17.33
CA GLU A 76 -54.30 -6.35 16.17
C GLU A 76 -54.73 -6.00 14.70
N ALA A 77 -54.45 -6.93 13.78
CA ALA A 77 -54.48 -6.78 12.32
C ALA A 77 -55.48 -7.70 11.59
N SER A 78 -55.85 -7.39 10.33
CA SER A 78 -56.22 -8.39 9.28
C SER A 78 -56.49 -7.82 7.86
N SER A 79 -56.02 -8.57 6.85
CA SER A 79 -56.51 -8.83 5.47
C SER A 79 -57.31 -7.81 4.62
N SER A 80 -57.02 -7.81 3.32
CA SER A 80 -57.75 -7.18 2.19
C SER A 80 -59.15 -7.78 1.90
N PRO A 81 -59.92 -7.18 0.97
CA PRO A 81 -60.17 -7.92 -0.30
C PRO A 81 -60.09 -7.08 -1.60
N CYS A 82 -60.33 -7.73 -2.76
CA CYS A 82 -60.12 -7.26 -4.14
C CYS A 82 -61.43 -6.82 -4.86
N GLY A 83 -61.39 -6.16 -6.04
CA GLY A 83 -62.62 -5.66 -6.69
C GLY A 83 -62.69 -5.08 -8.12
N THR A 84 -61.97 -5.58 -9.14
CA THR A 84 -62.32 -5.48 -10.61
C THR A 84 -62.22 -4.13 -11.40
N SER A 85 -62.32 -4.28 -12.74
CA SER A 85 -61.97 -3.39 -13.88
C SER A 85 -63.25 -2.80 -14.60
N PRO A 86 -63.30 -2.21 -15.85
CA PRO A 86 -62.40 -2.29 -17.04
C PRO A 86 -62.21 -1.04 -17.97
N GLU A 87 -61.52 -1.27 -19.10
CA GLU A 87 -61.57 -0.62 -20.45
C GLU A 87 -61.25 0.90 -20.60
N VAL A 88 -60.21 1.32 -21.34
CA VAL A 88 -59.93 1.30 -22.81
C VAL A 88 -60.49 2.52 -23.57
N GLU A 89 -59.60 3.34 -24.15
CA GLU A 89 -59.79 3.88 -25.51
C GLU A 89 -58.45 4.24 -26.19
N THR A 90 -58.45 4.46 -27.50
CA THR A 90 -57.25 4.63 -28.35
C THR A 90 -57.50 5.66 -29.45
N ARG A 91 -56.59 6.63 -29.68
CA ARG A 91 -56.37 7.32 -30.98
C ARG A 91 -55.18 8.30 -31.00
N GLU A 92 -54.46 8.28 -32.12
CA GLU A 92 -53.55 9.32 -32.64
C GLU A 92 -54.37 10.41 -33.41
N PRO A 93 -53.82 11.48 -34.10
CA PRO A 93 -52.41 11.73 -34.45
C PRO A 93 -51.85 13.18 -34.50
N CYS A 94 -50.50 13.23 -34.50
CA CYS A 94 -49.61 14.12 -35.27
C CYS A 94 -49.71 15.67 -35.21
N SER A 95 -48.59 16.31 -34.85
CA SER A 95 -48.07 17.53 -35.51
C SER A 95 -46.54 17.65 -35.36
N LYS A 96 -45.89 18.26 -36.35
CA LYS A 96 -44.43 18.50 -36.49
C LYS A 96 -44.08 19.96 -36.07
N PRO A 97 -42.79 20.44 -35.94
CA PRO A 97 -41.56 19.90 -36.55
C PRO A 97 -40.21 19.95 -35.77
N GLN A 98 -39.37 18.95 -36.05
CA GLN A 98 -37.94 19.04 -36.43
C GLN A 98 -37.01 20.14 -35.83
N GLU A 99 -36.06 19.71 -34.99
CA GLU A 99 -34.75 20.38 -34.80
C GLU A 99 -33.58 19.35 -34.82
N LEU A 100 -32.33 19.81 -34.66
CA LEU A 100 -31.11 19.10 -35.09
C LEU A 100 -30.72 17.85 -34.25
N PRO A 101 -30.03 16.88 -34.87
CA PRO A 101 -29.48 15.73 -34.16
C PRO A 101 -28.27 16.12 -33.31
N GLN A 102 -28.49 16.50 -32.05
CA GLN A 102 -27.44 16.49 -31.04
C GLN A 102 -27.08 15.03 -30.74
N SER A 103 -25.87 14.61 -31.08
CA SER A 103 -25.35 13.30 -30.70
C SER A 103 -25.27 13.21 -29.17
N PRO A 104 -25.89 12.22 -28.51
CA PRO A 104 -25.62 11.96 -27.11
C PRO A 104 -24.17 11.45 -26.99
N ARG A 105 -23.23 12.38 -26.77
CA ARG A 105 -22.02 12.06 -26.02
C ARG A 105 -22.45 11.85 -24.57
N THR A 106 -23.09 10.71 -24.32
CA THR A 106 -23.11 10.12 -22.99
C THR A 106 -21.67 10.09 -22.53
N GLN A 107 -21.34 10.80 -21.46
CA GLN A 107 -20.10 10.53 -20.74
C GLN A 107 -20.23 9.08 -20.26
N GLN A 108 -19.54 8.17 -20.93
CA GLN A 108 -19.27 6.89 -20.30
C GLN A 108 -18.48 7.23 -19.03
N PRO A 109 -18.80 6.62 -17.86
CA PRO A 109 -17.85 6.66 -16.76
C PRO A 109 -16.54 6.10 -17.30
N ASP A 110 -15.42 6.78 -17.04
CA ASP A 110 -14.11 6.24 -17.36
C ASP A 110 -13.98 4.93 -16.57
N LEU A 111 -14.04 3.80 -17.29
CA LEU A 111 -14.00 2.49 -16.68
C LEU A 111 -12.57 2.25 -16.21
N ASP A 112 -12.37 2.17 -14.90
CA ASP A 112 -11.11 1.76 -14.27
C ASP A 112 -10.74 0.35 -14.75
N LEU A 113 -9.95 0.32 -15.82
CA LEU A 113 -9.58 -0.85 -16.61
C LEU A 113 -8.10 -1.15 -16.43
N TYR A 114 -7.80 -2.34 -15.94
CA TYR A 114 -6.45 -2.82 -15.70
C TYR A 114 -6.08 -3.91 -16.68
N CYS A 115 -4.88 -3.83 -17.25
CA CYS A 115 -4.35 -4.90 -18.10
C CYS A 115 -3.98 -6.13 -17.27
N VAL A 116 -4.21 -7.31 -17.84
CA VAL A 116 -3.89 -8.61 -17.25
C VAL A 116 -2.63 -9.16 -17.91
N LYS A 117 -1.53 -9.20 -17.16
CA LYS A 117 -0.30 -9.89 -17.57
C LYS A 117 -0.42 -11.38 -17.19
N TRP A 118 -0.07 -12.28 -18.09
CA TRP A 118 -0.07 -13.72 -17.83
C TRP A 118 1.37 -14.21 -17.66
N ILE A 119 1.67 -14.84 -16.51
CA ILE A 119 3.01 -15.30 -16.15
C ILE A 119 3.07 -16.82 -15.93
N PRO A 120 4.22 -17.49 -16.17
CA PRO A 120 4.42 -18.91 -15.92
C PRO A 120 4.73 -19.18 -14.43
N TRP A 121 3.77 -18.92 -13.53
CA TRP A 121 3.96 -19.07 -12.08
C TRP A 121 3.82 -20.53 -11.62
N LYS A 122 4.89 -21.10 -11.05
CA LYS A 122 4.92 -22.47 -10.48
C LYS A 122 4.39 -23.55 -11.45
N GLY A 123 4.65 -23.36 -12.75
CA GLY A 123 4.24 -24.26 -13.85
C GLY A 123 2.87 -23.99 -14.47
N GLU A 124 2.07 -23.05 -13.94
CA GLU A 124 0.72 -22.73 -14.41
C GLU A 124 0.63 -21.31 -14.96
N ARG A 125 -0.08 -21.11 -16.08
CA ARG A 125 -0.37 -19.76 -16.61
C ARG A 125 -1.27 -19.02 -15.63
N THR A 126 -0.71 -18.07 -14.91
CA THR A 126 -1.36 -17.35 -13.82
C THR A 126 -1.48 -15.86 -14.16
N PRO A 127 -2.65 -15.22 -13.97
CA PRO A 127 -2.80 -13.80 -14.21
C PRO A 127 -2.23 -12.97 -13.05
N ILE A 128 -1.62 -11.83 -13.38
CA ILE A 128 -1.38 -10.71 -12.47
C ILE A 128 -1.89 -9.42 -13.13
N ILE A 129 -2.27 -8.45 -12.31
CA ILE A 129 -2.88 -7.19 -12.74
C ILE A 129 -1.82 -6.09 -12.73
N THR A 130 -1.70 -5.36 -13.84
CA THR A 130 -0.78 -4.24 -13.98
C THR A 130 -1.47 -2.90 -13.75
N GLN A 131 -0.72 -1.93 -13.23
CA GLN A 131 -1.14 -0.58 -12.88
C GLN A 131 -0.58 0.43 -13.90
N SER A 132 -1.41 1.40 -14.28
CA SER A 132 -1.06 2.48 -15.23
C SER A 132 -1.13 3.89 -14.62
N THR A 133 -1.78 4.03 -13.46
CA THR A 133 -1.99 5.29 -12.74
C THR A 133 -1.87 5.07 -11.23
N ASN A 134 -1.58 6.13 -10.47
CA ASN A 134 -1.51 6.06 -9.01
C ASN A 134 -2.93 6.06 -8.42
N GLY A 135 -3.24 5.07 -7.58
CA GLY A 135 -4.54 4.95 -6.89
C GLY A 135 -4.76 3.54 -6.32
N PRO A 136 -5.05 2.53 -7.16
CA PRO A 136 -5.59 1.24 -6.74
C PRO A 136 -4.54 0.21 -6.29
N CYS A 137 -3.32 0.65 -5.95
CA CYS A 137 -2.25 -0.25 -5.50
C CYS A 137 -2.61 -1.15 -4.30
N PRO A 138 -3.46 -0.75 -3.30
CA PRO A 138 -3.89 -1.66 -2.24
C PRO A 138 -4.74 -2.82 -2.79
N LEU A 139 -5.71 -2.52 -3.67
CA LEU A 139 -6.54 -3.52 -4.34
C LEU A 139 -5.68 -4.47 -5.19
N LEU A 140 -4.78 -3.94 -6.01
CA LEU A 140 -3.92 -4.73 -6.88
C LEU A 140 -2.95 -5.60 -6.09
N ALA A 141 -2.34 -5.10 -5.02
CA ALA A 141 -1.44 -5.87 -4.17
C ALA A 141 -2.14 -7.07 -3.50
N ILE A 142 -3.37 -6.90 -3.03
CA ILE A 142 -4.20 -7.99 -2.47
C ILE A 142 -4.63 -8.96 -3.58
N MET A 143 -5.19 -8.45 -4.69
CA MET A 143 -5.73 -9.29 -5.76
C MET A 143 -4.65 -10.14 -6.43
N ASN A 144 -3.45 -9.59 -6.64
CA ASN A 144 -2.31 -10.34 -7.17
C ASN A 144 -1.91 -11.50 -6.25
N ILE A 145 -1.96 -11.33 -4.92
CA ILE A 145 -1.76 -12.44 -3.98
C ILE A 145 -2.84 -13.51 -4.14
N LEU A 146 -4.11 -13.12 -4.29
CA LEU A 146 -5.22 -14.06 -4.48
C LEU A 146 -5.14 -14.82 -5.82
N PHE A 147 -4.60 -14.21 -6.89
CA PHE A 147 -4.32 -14.89 -8.16
C PHE A 147 -3.10 -15.81 -8.07
N LEU A 148 -1.99 -15.38 -7.45
CA LEU A 148 -0.77 -16.17 -7.23
C LEU A 148 -0.98 -17.36 -6.27
N GLN A 149 -1.98 -17.28 -5.38
CA GLN A 149 -2.46 -18.38 -4.55
C GLN A 149 -3.56 -19.21 -5.22
N TRP A 150 -3.96 -18.87 -6.45
CA TRP A 150 -5.06 -19.48 -7.22
C TRP A 150 -6.43 -19.53 -6.51
N LYS A 151 -6.62 -18.69 -5.47
CA LYS A 151 -7.90 -18.49 -4.76
C LYS A 151 -8.93 -17.83 -5.68
N VAL A 152 -8.48 -16.93 -6.56
CA VAL A 152 -9.27 -16.37 -7.67
C VAL A 152 -8.64 -16.83 -8.99
N LYS A 153 -9.47 -17.05 -10.03
CA LYS A 153 -9.02 -17.45 -11.38
C LYS A 153 -9.78 -16.66 -12.45
N LEU A 154 -9.07 -16.23 -13.48
CA LEU A 154 -9.64 -15.53 -14.64
C LEU A 154 -9.73 -16.46 -15.86
N PRO A 155 -10.63 -16.20 -16.83
CA PRO A 155 -10.64 -16.91 -18.11
C PRO A 155 -9.28 -16.79 -18.84
N PRO A 156 -8.71 -17.86 -19.45
CA PRO A 156 -7.35 -17.84 -20.04
C PRO A 156 -7.05 -16.83 -21.17
N GLN A 157 -8.08 -16.09 -21.61
CA GLN A 157 -8.08 -15.07 -22.68
C GLN A 157 -8.50 -13.68 -22.14
N LYS A 158 -8.55 -13.49 -20.82
CA LYS A 158 -8.86 -12.20 -20.17
C LYS A 158 -7.63 -11.30 -20.28
N GLU A 159 -7.72 -10.25 -21.11
CA GLU A 159 -6.66 -9.25 -21.32
C GLU A 159 -6.83 -7.98 -20.47
N MET A 160 -8.08 -7.67 -20.07
CA MET A 160 -8.42 -6.52 -19.24
C MET A 160 -9.48 -6.89 -18.19
N ILE A 161 -9.43 -6.26 -17.02
CA ILE A 161 -10.38 -6.44 -15.92
C ILE A 161 -10.77 -5.09 -15.32
N THR A 162 -12.01 -4.91 -14.87
CA THR A 162 -12.46 -3.67 -14.22
C THR A 162 -12.24 -3.66 -12.70
N SER A 163 -12.23 -2.47 -12.10
CA SER A 163 -12.31 -2.30 -10.64
C SER A 163 -13.50 -3.06 -10.02
N ASP A 164 -14.68 -3.00 -10.64
CA ASP A 164 -15.88 -3.72 -10.19
C ASP A 164 -15.70 -5.25 -10.18
N GLU A 165 -15.04 -5.81 -11.20
CA GLU A 165 -14.73 -7.24 -11.25
C GLU A 165 -13.75 -7.65 -10.13
N LEU A 166 -12.71 -6.84 -9.88
CA LEU A 166 -11.75 -7.07 -8.79
C LEU A 166 -12.44 -6.99 -7.42
N MET A 167 -13.24 -5.96 -7.16
CA MET A 167 -14.03 -5.80 -5.95
C MET A 167 -15.03 -6.95 -5.75
N THR A 168 -15.68 -7.39 -6.83
CA THR A 168 -16.59 -8.55 -6.79
C THR A 168 -15.85 -9.82 -6.41
N HIS A 169 -14.67 -10.09 -6.97
CA HIS A 169 -13.86 -11.24 -6.58
C HIS A 169 -13.37 -11.16 -5.13
N LEU A 170 -12.92 -9.97 -4.67
CA LEU A 170 -12.44 -9.75 -3.32
C LEU A 170 -13.55 -9.92 -2.26
N GLY A 171 -14.71 -9.31 -2.49
CA GLY A 171 -15.88 -9.46 -1.61
C GLY A 171 -16.38 -10.91 -1.51
N ASN A 172 -16.39 -11.66 -2.62
CA ASN A 172 -16.69 -13.08 -2.60
C ASN A 172 -15.65 -13.90 -1.82
N CYS A 173 -14.37 -13.53 -1.86
CA CYS A 173 -13.34 -14.16 -1.03
C CYS A 173 -13.59 -13.86 0.45
N LEU A 174 -13.84 -12.60 0.83
CA LEU A 174 -14.10 -12.19 2.21
C LEU A 174 -15.32 -12.93 2.82
N LEU A 175 -16.45 -12.98 2.11
CA LEU A 175 -17.66 -13.71 2.53
C LEU A 175 -17.47 -15.23 2.60
N SER A 176 -16.42 -15.77 1.99
CA SER A 176 -16.11 -17.21 2.01
C SER A 176 -15.20 -17.63 3.17
N ILE A 177 -14.62 -16.68 3.91
CA ILE A 177 -13.79 -16.95 5.09
C ILE A 177 -14.67 -17.54 6.20
N LYS A 178 -14.11 -18.45 6.99
CA LYS A 178 -14.78 -19.05 8.15
C LYS A 178 -13.94 -18.78 9.40
N PRO A 179 -14.56 -18.46 10.55
CA PRO A 179 -13.82 -18.27 11.80
C PRO A 179 -13.08 -19.56 12.17
N GLN A 180 -11.83 -19.45 12.61
CA GLN A 180 -11.02 -20.59 13.04
C GLN A 180 -11.60 -21.28 14.27
N GLU A 181 -12.19 -20.52 15.20
CA GLU A 181 -12.76 -21.02 16.43
C GLU A 181 -14.29 -20.82 16.50
N LYS A 182 -14.96 -21.71 17.24
CA LYS A 182 -16.43 -21.77 17.34
C LYS A 182 -17.00 -21.07 18.59
N SER A 183 -16.17 -20.34 19.35
CA SER A 183 -16.64 -19.57 20.50
C SER A 183 -17.57 -18.45 20.06
N GLU A 184 -18.71 -18.25 20.75
CA GLU A 184 -19.74 -17.27 20.36
C GLU A 184 -19.18 -15.83 20.36
N GLY A 185 -18.36 -15.47 21.36
CA GLY A 185 -17.72 -14.15 21.42
C GLY A 185 -16.71 -13.90 20.29
N LEU A 186 -16.02 -14.96 19.83
CA LEU A 186 -15.08 -14.86 18.70
C LEU A 186 -15.82 -14.81 17.36
N GLN A 187 -16.98 -15.47 17.23
CA GLN A 187 -17.84 -15.33 16.06
C GLN A 187 -18.41 -13.92 15.92
N LEU A 188 -18.78 -13.26 17.04
CA LEU A 188 -19.22 -11.85 17.02
C LEU A 188 -18.10 -10.89 16.61
N ASN A 189 -16.87 -11.07 17.13
CA ASN A 189 -15.74 -10.26 16.67
C ASN A 189 -15.39 -10.51 15.19
N PHE A 190 -15.40 -11.78 14.75
CA PHE A 190 -15.19 -12.12 13.35
C PHE A 190 -16.23 -11.47 12.43
N GLN A 191 -17.52 -11.48 12.80
CA GLN A 191 -18.57 -10.81 12.04
C GLN A 191 -18.35 -9.30 11.96
N GLN A 192 -18.02 -8.64 13.08
CA GLN A 192 -17.70 -7.21 13.08
C GLN A 192 -16.52 -6.90 12.14
N ASN A 193 -15.45 -7.68 12.19
CA ASN A 193 -14.30 -7.50 11.29
C ASN A 193 -14.70 -7.64 9.81
N VAL A 194 -15.61 -8.56 9.47
CA VAL A 194 -16.12 -8.73 8.10
C VAL A 194 -16.99 -7.55 7.66
N ASP A 195 -17.86 -7.05 8.54
CA ASP A 195 -18.73 -5.90 8.26
C ASP A 195 -17.93 -4.59 8.13
N ASP A 196 -16.90 -4.43 8.96
CA ASP A 196 -15.91 -3.34 8.89
C ASP A 196 -15.13 -3.42 7.57
N ALA A 197 -14.58 -4.60 7.22
CA ALA A 197 -13.86 -4.84 5.96
C ALA A 197 -14.73 -4.54 4.72
N MET A 198 -16.00 -4.94 4.73
CA MET A 198 -16.96 -4.61 3.68
C MET A 198 -17.21 -3.10 3.55
N THR A 199 -17.17 -2.37 4.67
CA THR A 199 -17.34 -0.91 4.71
C THR A 199 -16.12 -0.18 4.13
N VAL A 200 -14.90 -0.70 4.33
CA VAL A 200 -13.67 -0.10 3.78
C VAL A 200 -13.29 -0.59 2.38
N LEU A 201 -13.86 -1.69 1.88
CA LEU A 201 -13.56 -2.25 0.54
C LEU A 201 -13.42 -1.18 -0.58
N PRO A 202 -14.35 -0.22 -0.77
CA PRO A 202 -14.24 0.77 -1.83
C PRO A 202 -12.96 1.63 -1.77
N LYS A 203 -12.41 1.85 -0.57
CA LYS A 203 -11.18 2.64 -0.39
C LYS A 203 -9.98 2.02 -1.09
N LEU A 204 -9.92 0.68 -1.22
CA LEU A 204 -8.81 -0.03 -1.84
C LEU A 204 -8.53 0.38 -3.30
N ALA A 205 -9.53 0.91 -4.03
CA ALA A 205 -9.35 1.45 -5.37
C ALA A 205 -8.86 2.91 -5.37
N THR A 206 -9.25 3.70 -4.37
CA THR A 206 -8.97 5.15 -4.31
C THR A 206 -7.68 5.50 -3.56
N GLY A 207 -7.24 4.64 -2.65
CA GLY A 207 -6.15 4.88 -1.72
C GLY A 207 -6.52 4.39 -0.31
N LEU A 208 -5.57 3.74 0.37
CA LEU A 208 -5.77 3.17 1.70
C LEU A 208 -4.89 3.89 2.73
N ASP A 209 -5.53 4.54 3.71
CA ASP A 209 -4.82 5.24 4.78
C ASP A 209 -4.24 4.22 5.78
N VAL A 210 -2.91 4.27 5.98
CA VAL A 210 -2.19 3.46 6.97
C VAL A 210 -1.25 4.35 7.78
N ASN A 211 -1.13 4.07 9.09
CA ASN A 211 -0.31 4.85 10.01
C ASN A 211 0.71 3.92 10.70
N VAL A 212 1.94 3.91 10.19
CA VAL A 212 3.05 3.06 10.70
C VAL A 212 3.52 3.51 12.08
N ARG A 213 4.12 2.60 12.85
CA ARG A 213 4.97 2.88 14.02
C ARG A 213 6.38 2.39 13.71
N PHE A 214 7.38 3.15 14.12
CA PHE A 214 8.77 2.91 13.72
C PHE A 214 9.47 1.79 14.51
N THR A 215 8.72 0.95 15.21
CA THR A 215 9.19 0.02 16.25
C THR A 215 9.36 -1.44 15.82
N GLY A 216 8.76 -1.84 14.70
CA GLY A 216 8.81 -3.21 14.19
C GLY A 216 8.14 -3.31 12.81
N VAL A 217 8.53 -4.26 11.97
CA VAL A 217 8.09 -4.31 10.54
C VAL A 217 6.61 -4.57 10.29
N SER A 218 5.84 -4.97 11.31
CA SER A 218 4.38 -5.15 11.25
C SER A 218 3.62 -4.16 12.14
N ASP A 219 4.27 -3.16 12.72
CA ASP A 219 3.68 -2.29 13.74
C ASP A 219 2.87 -1.15 13.11
N PHE A 220 1.65 -1.44 12.65
CA PHE A 220 0.69 -0.41 12.26
C PHE A 220 -0.19 0.03 13.44
N GLU A 221 -0.77 1.23 13.36
CA GLU A 221 -1.97 1.55 14.14
C GLU A 221 -3.17 0.80 13.55
N TYR A 222 -3.83 -0.04 14.36
CA TYR A 222 -4.92 -0.89 13.89
C TYR A 222 -6.16 -0.06 13.52
N THR A 223 -6.51 -0.06 12.24
CA THR A 223 -7.68 0.60 11.68
C THR A 223 -8.59 -0.41 10.97
N PRO A 224 -9.87 -0.09 10.68
CA PRO A 224 -10.76 -0.95 9.89
C PRO A 224 -10.16 -1.37 8.53
N GLU A 225 -9.36 -0.49 7.92
CA GLU A 225 -8.57 -0.72 6.70
C GLU A 225 -7.60 -1.90 6.83
N CYS A 226 -7.04 -2.14 8.03
CA CYS A 226 -6.12 -3.24 8.29
C CYS A 226 -6.83 -4.60 8.34
N SER A 227 -8.11 -4.64 8.74
CA SER A 227 -8.86 -5.89 8.98
C SER A 227 -8.99 -6.79 7.74
N ILE A 228 -8.95 -6.20 6.53
CA ILE A 228 -8.97 -6.93 5.25
C ILE A 228 -7.76 -7.88 5.13
N PHE A 229 -6.57 -7.43 5.54
CA PHE A 229 -5.33 -8.23 5.45
C PHE A 229 -5.38 -9.41 6.42
N ASP A 230 -5.77 -9.16 7.67
CA ASP A 230 -5.92 -10.18 8.72
C ASP A 230 -6.95 -11.25 8.35
N LEU A 231 -8.13 -10.83 7.86
CA LEU A 231 -9.18 -11.74 7.40
C LEU A 231 -8.70 -12.66 6.26
N LEU A 232 -7.99 -12.12 5.28
CA LEU A 232 -7.48 -12.90 4.14
C LEU A 232 -6.28 -13.79 4.48
N GLY A 233 -5.69 -13.61 5.68
CA GLY A 233 -4.46 -14.26 6.12
C GLY A 233 -3.23 -13.77 5.34
N ILE A 234 -3.19 -12.47 5.01
CA ILE A 234 -2.12 -11.83 4.23
C ILE A 234 -1.34 -10.91 5.19
N PRO A 235 -0.04 -11.16 5.45
CA PRO A 235 0.76 -10.24 6.26
C PRO A 235 0.89 -8.86 5.59
N LEU A 236 0.73 -7.80 6.37
CA LEU A 236 1.07 -6.43 5.98
C LEU A 236 2.39 -6.03 6.66
N TYR A 237 3.31 -5.45 5.89
CA TYR A 237 4.64 -5.04 6.36
C TYR A 237 5.02 -3.62 5.89
N HIS A 238 5.92 -2.98 6.62
CA HIS A 238 6.67 -1.80 6.18
C HIS A 238 8.15 -1.92 6.58
N GLY A 239 9.03 -1.13 5.97
CA GLY A 239 10.46 -1.10 6.29
C GLY A 239 10.92 0.19 6.96
N TRP A 240 9.99 1.04 7.38
CA TRP A 240 10.27 2.34 7.99
C TRP A 240 10.46 2.21 9.51
N LEU A 241 11.65 1.78 9.94
CA LEU A 241 12.00 1.59 11.35
C LEU A 241 13.10 2.55 11.80
N VAL A 242 13.09 2.95 13.07
CA VAL A 242 14.21 3.68 13.70
C VAL A 242 15.38 2.71 13.98
N ASP A 243 16.61 3.13 13.74
CA ASP A 243 17.79 2.28 13.95
C ASP A 243 18.20 2.25 15.44
N PRO A 244 18.25 1.09 16.11
CA PRO A 244 18.72 0.94 17.49
C PRO A 244 20.15 1.47 17.75
N GLN A 245 20.99 1.62 16.72
CA GLN A 245 22.31 2.26 16.83
C GLN A 245 22.23 3.77 17.04
N SER A 246 21.06 4.39 16.85
CA SER A 246 20.79 5.82 17.03
C SER A 246 19.92 6.07 18.27
N PRO A 247 20.45 5.94 19.51
CA PRO A 247 19.66 6.00 20.75
C PRO A 247 18.92 7.33 20.95
N GLU A 248 19.46 8.42 20.39
CA GLU A 248 18.83 9.74 20.37
C GLU A 248 17.52 9.72 19.56
N ALA A 249 17.54 9.13 18.35
CA ALA A 249 16.34 8.96 17.52
C ALA A 249 15.36 7.95 18.13
N VAL A 250 15.85 6.84 18.70
CA VAL A 250 15.01 5.87 19.43
C VAL A 250 14.28 6.55 20.60
N SER A 251 14.95 7.45 21.33
CA SER A 251 14.32 8.22 22.41
C SER A 251 13.30 9.23 21.87
N ALA A 252 13.65 9.97 20.81
CA ALA A 252 12.79 11.01 20.25
C ALA A 252 11.53 10.46 19.57
N VAL A 253 11.65 9.32 18.88
CA VAL A 253 10.55 8.63 18.18
C VAL A 253 9.73 7.76 19.14
N GLY A 254 10.39 7.03 20.04
CA GLY A 254 9.75 6.18 21.05
C GLY A 254 8.85 5.09 20.45
N LYS A 255 7.56 5.12 20.79
CA LYS A 255 6.53 4.17 20.30
C LYS A 255 5.40 4.84 19.49
N LEU A 256 5.66 6.06 19.03
CA LEU A 256 4.67 6.89 18.34
C LEU A 256 4.41 6.34 16.93
N SER A 257 3.16 6.42 16.48
CA SER A 257 2.84 6.28 15.05
C SER A 257 3.24 7.55 14.29
N TYR A 258 3.34 7.49 12.96
CA TYR A 258 3.76 8.62 12.12
C TYR A 258 2.94 9.90 12.42
N ASN A 259 1.61 9.80 12.50
CA ASN A 259 0.75 10.94 12.86
C ASN A 259 1.11 11.53 14.24
N GLN A 260 1.30 10.66 15.25
CA GLN A 260 1.67 11.05 16.61
C GLN A 260 3.06 11.71 16.68
N LEU A 261 3.99 11.28 15.82
CA LEU A 261 5.33 11.86 15.73
C LEU A 261 5.30 13.26 15.10
N VAL A 262 4.51 13.46 14.04
CA VAL A 262 4.32 14.79 13.41
C VAL A 262 3.68 15.78 14.40
N GLU A 263 2.65 15.37 15.14
CA GLU A 263 2.05 16.19 16.22
C GLU A 263 3.07 16.52 17.33
N LYS A 264 3.92 15.56 17.72
CA LYS A 264 5.01 15.79 18.67
C LYS A 264 6.02 16.80 18.14
N ILE A 265 6.47 16.71 16.89
CA ILE A 265 7.43 17.66 16.29
C ILE A 265 6.86 19.09 16.33
N ILE A 266 5.60 19.27 15.93
CA ILE A 266 4.92 20.58 15.99
C ILE A 266 4.85 21.10 17.43
N THR A 267 4.52 20.24 18.39
CA THR A 267 4.45 20.60 19.81
C THR A 267 5.82 21.01 20.37
N CYS A 268 6.85 20.23 20.04
CA CYS A 268 8.24 20.45 20.45
C CYS A 268 8.80 21.78 19.91
N LYS A 269 8.54 22.10 18.64
CA LYS A 269 8.95 23.36 17.99
C LYS A 269 8.39 24.62 18.65
N HIS A 270 7.25 24.52 19.34
CA HIS A 270 6.63 25.64 20.05
C HIS A 270 6.88 25.60 21.57
N SER A 271 7.71 24.66 22.05
CA SER A 271 8.05 24.53 23.47
C SER A 271 9.04 25.59 23.95
N GLY A 272 8.91 26.01 25.21
CA GLY A 272 9.91 26.82 25.90
C GLY A 272 11.04 26.01 26.55
N ASP A 273 10.96 24.67 26.51
CA ASP A 273 11.99 23.78 27.05
C ASP A 273 12.98 23.37 25.94
N PRO A 274 14.29 23.71 26.05
CA PRO A 274 15.29 23.34 25.05
C PRO A 274 15.46 21.83 24.87
N ASN A 275 15.12 21.01 25.88
CA ASN A 275 15.19 19.55 25.76
C ASN A 275 14.13 19.04 24.77
N LEU A 276 12.89 19.51 24.91
CA LEU A 276 11.80 19.19 23.98
C LEU A 276 12.07 19.74 22.57
N VAL A 277 12.61 20.96 22.44
CA VAL A 277 13.02 21.49 21.13
C VAL A 277 14.06 20.59 20.47
N THR A 278 15.07 20.13 21.22
CA THR A 278 16.10 19.21 20.72
C THR A 278 15.51 17.86 20.30
N GLU A 279 14.61 17.30 21.10
CA GLU A 279 13.89 16.06 20.79
C GLU A 279 13.05 16.18 19.51
N GLY A 280 12.37 17.31 19.31
CA GLY A 280 11.61 17.61 18.09
C GLY A 280 12.49 17.73 16.85
N LEU A 281 13.69 18.31 16.96
CA LEU A 281 14.64 18.40 15.85
C LEU A 281 15.20 17.03 15.46
N ILE A 282 15.49 16.15 16.43
CA ILE A 282 15.94 14.77 16.16
C ILE A 282 14.83 13.97 15.47
N ALA A 283 13.57 14.10 15.94
CA ALA A 283 12.42 13.45 15.32
C ALA A 283 12.14 13.95 13.89
N GLU A 284 12.32 15.24 13.62
CA GLU A 284 12.23 15.82 12.27
C GLU A 284 13.36 15.32 11.37
N GLN A 285 14.61 15.38 11.83
CA GLN A 285 15.77 14.88 11.07
C GLN A 285 15.63 13.39 10.74
N PHE A 286 15.05 12.58 11.62
CA PHE A 286 14.70 11.18 11.31
C PHE A 286 13.72 11.09 10.14
N LEU A 287 12.61 11.85 10.14
CA LEU A 287 11.63 11.83 9.04
C LEU A 287 12.23 12.35 7.72
N GLU A 288 13.06 13.39 7.75
CA GLU A 288 13.75 13.93 6.57
C GLU A 288 14.74 12.92 5.98
N THR A 289 15.63 12.35 6.81
CA THR A 289 16.66 11.40 6.36
C THR A 289 16.10 10.05 5.92
N THR A 290 14.89 9.69 6.37
CA THR A 290 14.24 8.41 6.04
C THR A 290 12.99 8.57 5.16
N ALA A 291 12.83 9.73 4.50
CA ALA A 291 11.65 10.08 3.69
C ALA A 291 11.28 9.06 2.58
N ALA A 292 12.21 8.20 2.15
CA ALA A 292 11.94 7.08 1.23
C ALA A 292 11.17 5.89 1.87
N GLN A 293 10.75 6.02 3.14
CA GLN A 293 9.94 5.09 3.93
C GLN A 293 10.53 3.66 4.04
N LEU A 294 11.86 3.54 3.95
CA LEU A 294 12.61 2.30 4.12
C LEU A 294 13.98 2.62 4.72
N THR A 295 14.36 1.91 5.78
CA THR A 295 15.68 2.03 6.42
C THR A 295 16.46 0.73 6.30
N TYR A 296 17.78 0.79 6.41
CA TYR A 296 18.62 -0.42 6.37
C TYR A 296 18.30 -1.38 7.53
N HIS A 297 18.03 -0.84 8.72
CA HIS A 297 17.54 -1.63 9.86
C HIS A 297 16.22 -2.33 9.53
N GLY A 298 15.21 -1.59 9.04
CA GLY A 298 13.93 -2.15 8.66
C GLY A 298 14.03 -3.19 7.54
N LEU A 299 14.92 -3.02 6.57
CA LEU A 299 15.17 -4.01 5.53
C LEU A 299 15.77 -5.31 6.08
N CYS A 300 16.70 -5.22 7.04
CA CYS A 300 17.28 -6.38 7.71
C CYS A 300 16.24 -7.12 8.56
N GLU A 301 15.46 -6.39 9.36
CA GLU A 301 14.39 -6.96 10.18
C GLU A 301 13.28 -7.59 9.32
N LEU A 302 12.92 -6.97 8.19
CA LEU A 302 11.93 -7.49 7.25
C LEU A 302 12.43 -8.80 6.61
N THR A 303 13.70 -8.84 6.22
CA THR A 303 14.35 -10.04 5.67
C THR A 303 14.41 -11.16 6.71
N ALA A 304 14.58 -10.85 8.00
CA ALA A 304 14.53 -11.83 9.08
C ALA A 304 13.10 -12.32 9.39
N THR A 305 12.11 -11.41 9.39
CA THR A 305 10.74 -11.65 9.88
C THR A 305 9.83 -12.29 8.83
N ALA A 306 9.95 -11.91 7.56
CA ALA A 306 9.17 -12.50 6.48
C ALA A 306 9.45 -14.01 6.35
N LYS A 307 8.40 -14.82 6.15
CA LYS A 307 8.54 -16.27 5.97
C LYS A 307 8.91 -16.61 4.53
N GLU A 308 9.67 -17.68 4.35
CA GLU A 308 10.07 -18.19 3.03
C GLU A 308 8.82 -18.65 2.23
N ASP A 309 8.77 -18.32 0.94
CA ASP A 309 7.67 -18.58 -0.01
C ASP A 309 6.27 -18.02 0.39
N GLU A 310 6.18 -17.20 1.44
CA GLU A 310 4.94 -16.53 1.85
C GLU A 310 4.66 -15.29 0.98
N LEU A 311 3.39 -15.05 0.67
CA LEU A 311 2.91 -13.88 -0.07
C LEU A 311 2.30 -12.87 0.89
N SER A 312 2.76 -11.63 0.81
CA SER A 312 2.48 -10.54 1.75
C SER A 312 2.32 -9.21 1.01
N VAL A 313 1.83 -8.18 1.67
CA VAL A 313 1.80 -6.81 1.14
C VAL A 313 2.83 -5.95 1.86
N PHE A 314 3.62 -5.20 1.09
CA PHE A 314 4.65 -4.30 1.57
C PHE A 314 4.27 -2.85 1.26
N PHE A 315 4.23 -2.00 2.29
CA PHE A 315 3.98 -0.57 2.18
C PHE A 315 5.31 0.21 2.19
N ARG A 316 5.52 1.02 1.15
CA ARG A 316 6.68 1.93 1.02
C ARG A 316 6.35 3.08 0.07
N ASN A 317 6.78 4.29 0.43
CA ASN A 317 6.65 5.52 -0.35
C ASN A 317 5.20 5.77 -0.83
N ASN A 318 4.25 5.58 0.09
CA ASN A 318 2.80 5.66 -0.15
C ASN A 318 2.27 4.66 -1.22
N HIS A 319 3.02 3.60 -1.54
CA HIS A 319 2.64 2.53 -2.46
C HIS A 319 2.51 1.19 -1.73
N PHE A 320 1.58 0.34 -2.19
CA PHE A 320 1.41 -1.02 -1.71
C PHE A 320 1.84 -2.00 -2.80
N SER A 321 2.79 -2.88 -2.48
CA SER A 321 3.36 -3.85 -3.42
C SER A 321 3.15 -5.28 -2.92
N THR A 322 2.83 -6.23 -3.79
CA THR A 322 2.89 -7.66 -3.45
C THR A 322 4.35 -8.05 -3.22
N MET A 323 4.67 -8.60 -2.06
CA MET A 323 6.02 -9.01 -1.66
C MET A 323 6.07 -10.51 -1.32
N THR A 324 7.18 -11.15 -1.66
CA THR A 324 7.53 -12.49 -1.18
C THR A 324 9.02 -12.59 -0.84
N LYS A 325 9.40 -13.68 -0.19
CA LYS A 325 10.78 -14.00 0.19
C LYS A 325 11.15 -15.37 -0.38
N HIS A 326 12.23 -15.44 -1.15
CA HIS A 326 12.69 -16.69 -1.77
C HIS A 326 14.22 -16.76 -1.76
N LYS A 327 14.75 -17.93 -1.37
CA LYS A 327 16.19 -18.15 -1.09
C LYS A 327 16.76 -17.06 -0.17
N SER A 328 15.96 -16.66 0.82
CA SER A 328 16.19 -15.61 1.82
C SER A 328 16.45 -14.20 1.28
N HIS A 329 16.06 -13.93 0.03
CA HIS A 329 16.03 -12.59 -0.57
C HIS A 329 14.57 -12.11 -0.70
N LEU A 330 14.33 -10.81 -0.52
CA LEU A 330 13.01 -10.20 -0.68
C LEU A 330 12.78 -9.77 -2.14
N TYR A 331 11.56 -9.94 -2.61
CA TYR A 331 11.12 -9.61 -3.97
C TYR A 331 9.76 -8.90 -3.98
N LEU A 332 9.64 -7.86 -4.79
CA LEU A 332 8.38 -7.16 -5.07
C LEU A 332 7.86 -7.57 -6.46
N LEU A 333 6.55 -7.74 -6.62
CA LEU A 333 5.94 -8.09 -7.89
C LEU A 333 5.93 -6.87 -8.83
N VAL A 334 6.45 -7.02 -10.04
CA VAL A 334 6.46 -5.93 -11.04
C VAL A 334 5.06 -5.76 -11.62
N THR A 335 4.35 -4.74 -11.12
CA THR A 335 2.99 -4.40 -11.55
C THR A 335 2.92 -3.23 -12.53
N ASP A 336 4.02 -2.52 -12.83
CA ASP A 336 3.98 -1.39 -13.77
C ASP A 336 3.63 -1.86 -15.21
N GLN A 337 2.67 -1.18 -15.85
CA GLN A 337 2.16 -1.56 -17.17
C GLN A 337 3.18 -1.40 -18.31
N GLY A 338 4.28 -0.65 -18.12
CA GLY A 338 5.41 -0.61 -19.06
C GLY A 338 6.04 -1.98 -19.27
N PHE A 339 6.02 -2.85 -18.25
CA PHE A 339 6.51 -4.23 -18.33
C PHE A 339 5.45 -5.25 -18.77
N LEU A 340 4.26 -4.83 -19.23
CA LEU A 340 3.15 -5.73 -19.60
C LEU A 340 3.55 -6.81 -20.64
N GLN A 341 4.40 -6.45 -21.61
CA GLN A 341 4.86 -7.36 -22.67
C GLN A 341 6.11 -8.18 -22.30
N GLU A 342 6.81 -7.81 -21.23
CA GLU A 342 8.08 -8.44 -20.83
C GLU A 342 7.80 -9.66 -19.94
N GLU A 343 7.44 -10.81 -20.53
CA GLU A 343 7.14 -12.06 -19.78
C GLU A 343 8.27 -12.48 -18.83
N GLN A 344 9.53 -12.11 -19.15
CA GLN A 344 10.72 -12.40 -18.35
C GLN A 344 10.91 -11.48 -17.13
N VAL A 345 10.11 -10.43 -16.97
CA VAL A 345 10.19 -9.46 -15.86
C VAL A 345 8.95 -9.61 -14.98
N VAL A 346 9.09 -10.28 -13.84
CA VAL A 346 7.98 -10.60 -12.94
C VAL A 346 8.25 -10.15 -11.51
N TRP A 347 9.48 -10.30 -11.03
CA TRP A 347 9.89 -9.89 -9.69
C TRP A 347 11.01 -8.85 -9.76
N GLU A 348 11.06 -7.97 -8.77
CA GLU A 348 12.10 -6.95 -8.56
C GLU A 348 12.75 -7.20 -7.19
N SER A 349 14.07 -7.26 -7.11
CA SER A 349 14.77 -7.51 -5.84
C SER A 349 14.65 -6.32 -4.88
N LEU A 350 14.29 -6.56 -3.62
CA LEU A 350 14.36 -5.58 -2.54
C LEU A 350 15.57 -5.89 -1.65
N HIS A 351 16.75 -5.37 -2.00
CA HIS A 351 18.01 -5.67 -1.31
C HIS A 351 18.83 -4.43 -0.88
N ASN A 352 18.37 -3.21 -1.22
CA ASN A 352 18.94 -1.94 -0.79
C ASN A 352 17.83 -0.89 -0.58
N VAL A 353 18.21 0.30 -0.11
CA VAL A 353 17.25 1.40 0.12
C VAL A 353 17.18 2.36 -1.06
N ASP A 354 18.26 2.48 -1.84
CA ASP A 354 18.49 3.53 -2.84
C ASP A 354 17.76 3.28 -4.17
N GLY A 355 17.39 2.03 -4.48
CA GLY A 355 16.63 1.66 -5.66
C GLY A 355 17.41 0.94 -6.77
N ASP A 356 18.67 0.54 -6.51
CA ASP A 356 19.48 -0.26 -7.42
C ASP A 356 18.98 -1.73 -7.46
N SER A 357 17.82 -1.97 -8.07
CA SER A 357 17.19 -3.29 -8.10
C SER A 357 17.65 -4.15 -9.29
N CYS A 358 17.44 -5.47 -9.20
CA CYS A 358 17.51 -6.36 -10.35
C CYS A 358 16.16 -7.06 -10.58
N PHE A 359 15.77 -7.15 -11.85
CA PHE A 359 14.58 -7.89 -12.26
C PHE A 359 14.85 -9.39 -12.36
N CYS A 360 13.82 -10.20 -12.07
CA CYS A 360 13.83 -11.65 -12.19
C CYS A 360 12.56 -12.20 -12.89
N ASP A 361 12.70 -13.40 -13.45
CA ASP A 361 11.62 -14.22 -14.02
C ASP A 361 10.69 -14.81 -12.93
N SER A 362 9.68 -15.60 -13.35
CA SER A 362 8.71 -16.21 -12.42
C SER A 362 9.33 -17.22 -11.43
N ASP A 363 10.50 -17.77 -11.72
CA ASP A 363 11.24 -18.74 -10.90
C ASP A 363 12.42 -18.07 -10.13
N PHE A 364 12.45 -16.73 -10.14
CA PHE A 364 13.42 -15.85 -9.49
C PHE A 364 14.86 -15.95 -10.04
N HIS A 365 15.04 -16.29 -11.32
CA HIS A 365 16.31 -16.12 -12.02
C HIS A 365 16.43 -14.70 -12.59
N LEU A 366 17.65 -14.14 -12.59
CA LEU A 366 17.92 -12.79 -13.09
C LEU A 366 17.48 -12.63 -14.54
N SER A 367 16.57 -11.68 -14.79
CA SER A 367 16.15 -11.28 -16.12
C SER A 367 17.32 -10.62 -16.84
N HIS A 368 17.97 -11.32 -17.78
CA HIS A 368 18.95 -10.70 -18.65
C HIS A 368 18.26 -9.64 -19.51
N SER A 369 18.50 -8.36 -19.19
CA SER A 369 18.01 -7.22 -19.95
C SER A 369 18.43 -7.31 -21.43
N LEU A 370 17.61 -6.75 -22.33
CA LEU A 370 17.84 -6.77 -23.78
C LEU A 370 19.01 -5.86 -24.22
N GLY A 371 20.23 -6.21 -23.78
CA GLY A 371 21.48 -5.54 -24.11
C GLY A 371 22.54 -6.44 -24.75
N LYS A 372 22.29 -7.76 -24.89
CA LYS A 372 23.28 -8.70 -25.46
C LYS A 372 22.71 -9.98 -26.10
N SER A 373 21.62 -9.86 -26.85
CA SER A 373 20.97 -10.97 -27.59
C SER A 373 21.49 -11.19 -29.03
N HIS A 374 22.81 -11.12 -29.22
CA HIS A 374 23.49 -11.96 -30.21
C HIS A 374 24.57 -12.77 -29.48
N GLY A 375 24.44 -14.10 -29.54
CA GLY A 375 25.12 -15.00 -28.62
C GLY A 375 26.63 -15.11 -28.85
N ALA A 376 27.32 -15.55 -27.80
CA ALA A 376 28.70 -16.00 -27.89
C ALA A 376 28.78 -17.41 -28.49
N GLU A 377 28.44 -17.57 -29.78
CA GLU A 377 28.96 -18.63 -30.67
C GLU A 377 28.56 -18.36 -32.13
N GLY A 378 29.54 -18.38 -33.05
CA GLY A 378 29.33 -18.15 -34.49
C GLY A 378 29.81 -16.80 -35.01
N ALA A 379 30.87 -16.80 -35.83
CA ALA A 379 31.35 -15.59 -36.52
C ALA A 379 30.46 -15.28 -37.74
N GLY A 380 29.72 -14.17 -37.69
CA GLY A 380 28.78 -13.80 -38.75
C GLY A 380 28.08 -12.46 -38.53
N GLY A 381 28.83 -11.36 -38.50
CA GLY A 381 28.23 -10.02 -38.50
C GLY A 381 27.44 -9.75 -39.79
N SER A 382 26.22 -9.22 -39.68
CA SER A 382 25.44 -8.85 -40.87
C SER A 382 26.11 -7.69 -41.61
N PRO A 383 26.19 -7.72 -42.95
CA PRO A 383 26.90 -6.70 -43.72
C PRO A 383 26.29 -5.30 -43.55
N GLU A 384 24.99 -5.22 -43.26
CA GLU A 384 24.25 -3.98 -43.04
C GLU A 384 24.75 -3.22 -41.79
N LYS A 385 24.98 -3.91 -40.67
CA LYS A 385 25.56 -3.27 -39.47
C LYS A 385 27.00 -2.80 -39.68
N GLN A 386 27.79 -3.55 -40.46
CA GLN A 386 29.15 -3.14 -40.81
C GLN A 386 29.14 -1.87 -41.69
N LEU A 387 28.32 -1.86 -42.74
CA LEU A 387 28.14 -0.72 -43.63
C LEU A 387 27.64 0.55 -42.91
N GLN A 388 26.79 0.38 -41.89
CA GLN A 388 26.27 1.50 -41.10
C GLN A 388 27.36 2.12 -40.20
N VAL A 389 28.18 1.28 -39.54
CA VAL A 389 29.35 1.74 -38.77
C VAL A 389 30.41 2.40 -39.66
N ASP A 390 30.69 1.82 -40.84
CA ASP A 390 31.64 2.39 -41.80
C ASP A 390 31.14 3.74 -42.37
N GLN A 391 29.81 3.91 -42.53
CA GLN A 391 29.18 5.16 -42.95
C GLN A 391 29.27 6.25 -41.86
N ASP A 392 28.93 5.93 -40.61
CA ASP A 392 29.05 6.86 -39.49
C ASP A 392 30.50 7.29 -39.26
N TYR A 393 31.45 6.36 -39.41
CA TYR A 393 32.89 6.65 -39.35
C TYR A 393 33.33 7.62 -40.47
N LEU A 394 32.84 7.45 -41.70
CA LEU A 394 33.11 8.38 -42.80
C LEU A 394 32.52 9.78 -42.54
N ILE A 395 31.32 9.85 -41.95
CA ILE A 395 30.67 11.13 -41.58
C ILE A 395 31.49 11.84 -40.49
N ALA A 396 31.91 11.12 -39.45
CA ALA A 396 32.77 11.67 -38.40
C ALA A 396 34.11 12.19 -38.95
N LEU A 397 34.78 11.43 -39.82
CA LEU A 397 36.04 11.82 -40.44
C LEU A 397 35.89 13.01 -41.42
N SER A 398 34.72 13.15 -42.05
CA SER A 398 34.38 14.31 -42.88
C SER A 398 34.10 15.56 -42.04
N LEU A 399 33.40 15.44 -40.91
CA LEU A 399 33.17 16.55 -39.98
C LEU A 399 34.50 17.06 -39.40
N GLN A 400 35.43 16.16 -39.07
CA GLN A 400 36.76 16.53 -38.57
C GLN A 400 37.63 17.23 -39.63
N GLN A 401 37.44 16.94 -40.93
CA GLN A 401 38.13 17.62 -42.03
C GLN A 401 37.44 18.92 -42.51
N GLN A 402 36.18 19.14 -42.17
CA GLN A 402 35.45 20.38 -42.53
C GLN A 402 35.59 21.50 -41.50
N GLN A 403 36.26 21.28 -40.36
CA GLN A 403 36.71 22.38 -39.51
C GLN A 403 37.73 23.26 -40.26
N PRO A 404 37.53 24.59 -40.35
CA PRO A 404 38.53 25.49 -40.92
C PRO A 404 39.86 25.38 -40.16
N GLN A 405 40.98 25.39 -40.89
CA GLN A 405 42.34 25.15 -40.39
C GLN A 405 42.91 26.28 -39.50
N GLY A 406 42.06 27.00 -38.75
CA GLY A 406 42.41 28.11 -37.87
C GLY A 406 41.91 27.99 -36.43
N MET A 407 41.16 26.94 -36.05
CA MET A 407 40.62 26.79 -34.68
C MET A 407 41.33 25.76 -33.77
N LEU A 408 42.34 25.04 -34.27
CA LEU A 408 43.15 24.12 -33.45
C LEU A 408 44.18 24.88 -32.58
N GLY A 409 43.70 25.75 -31.69
CA GLY A 409 44.56 26.62 -30.88
C GLY A 409 43.86 27.46 -29.80
N LEU A 410 42.56 27.30 -29.58
CA LEU A 410 41.84 27.90 -28.44
C LEU A 410 41.44 26.81 -27.46
N SER A 411 41.58 27.09 -26.17
CA SER A 411 41.07 26.26 -25.08
C SER A 411 39.54 26.32 -25.03
N ASP A 412 38.88 25.27 -24.53
CA ASP A 412 37.43 25.27 -24.23
C ASP A 412 37.04 26.48 -23.36
N LEU A 413 37.95 26.91 -22.47
CA LEU A 413 37.80 28.11 -21.63
C LEU A 413 37.66 29.40 -22.46
N GLU A 414 38.42 29.53 -23.54
CA GLU A 414 38.44 30.72 -24.40
C GLU A 414 37.22 30.76 -25.32
N LEU A 415 36.81 29.60 -25.86
CA LEU A 415 35.57 29.47 -26.63
C LEU A 415 34.33 29.77 -25.77
N ALA A 416 34.29 29.28 -24.52
CA ALA A 416 33.21 29.58 -23.58
C ALA A 416 33.14 31.08 -23.24
N GLN A 417 34.28 31.74 -23.02
CA GLN A 417 34.33 33.19 -22.78
C GLN A 417 33.88 34.00 -24.00
N GLN A 418 34.23 33.59 -25.23
CA GLN A 418 33.80 34.29 -26.44
C GLN A 418 32.27 34.20 -26.62
N LEU A 419 31.68 33.02 -26.46
CA LEU A 419 30.22 32.83 -26.55
C LEU A 419 29.47 33.67 -25.51
N GLN A 420 29.95 33.68 -24.26
CA GLN A 420 29.37 34.51 -23.19
C GLN A 420 29.45 36.02 -23.51
N GLN A 421 30.48 36.45 -24.23
CA GLN A 421 30.68 37.86 -24.61
C GLN A 421 29.84 38.27 -25.83
N GLU A 422 29.56 37.35 -26.75
CA GLU A 422 28.61 37.56 -27.86
C GLU A 422 27.16 37.66 -27.35
N GLU A 423 26.76 36.82 -26.39
CA GLU A 423 25.43 36.89 -25.77
C GLU A 423 25.20 38.24 -25.07
N TYR A 424 26.21 38.73 -24.33
CA TYR A 424 26.15 40.03 -23.65
C TYR A 424 25.99 41.21 -24.63
N GLN A 425 26.53 41.09 -25.86
CA GLN A 425 26.33 42.10 -26.91
C GLN A 425 24.93 42.01 -27.54
N GLN A 426 24.38 40.82 -27.73
CA GLN A 426 23.00 40.65 -28.23
C GLN A 426 21.98 41.25 -27.24
N GLN A 427 22.18 41.08 -25.93
CA GLN A 427 21.31 41.67 -24.92
C GLN A 427 21.34 43.22 -24.93
N GLN A 428 22.47 43.85 -25.29
CA GLN A 428 22.56 45.32 -25.43
C GLN A 428 21.91 45.86 -26.72
N ALA A 429 21.63 45.02 -27.71
CA ALA A 429 20.97 45.44 -28.95
C ALA A 429 19.45 45.66 -28.80
N VAL A 430 18.83 45.16 -27.72
CA VAL A 430 17.37 45.19 -27.52
C VAL A 430 16.91 46.43 -26.72
N GLN A 431 17.15 47.62 -27.29
CA GLN A 431 16.56 48.88 -26.81
C GLN A 431 15.19 49.11 -27.50
N PRO A 432 14.07 49.24 -26.75
CA PRO A 432 12.75 49.44 -27.35
C PRO A 432 12.58 50.87 -27.89
N VAL A 433 12.35 50.99 -29.20
CA VAL A 433 12.04 52.28 -29.86
C VAL A 433 10.65 52.78 -29.46
N PRO A 434 10.48 54.05 -29.03
CA PRO A 434 9.18 54.57 -28.60
C PRO A 434 8.24 54.89 -29.78
N THR A 435 7.35 53.97 -30.11
CA THR A 435 6.39 54.12 -31.23
C THR A 435 5.28 55.12 -30.90
N ARG A 436 5.27 56.27 -31.60
CA ARG A 436 4.25 57.31 -31.49
C ARG A 436 2.93 56.90 -32.17
N ALA A 437 1.84 56.81 -31.42
CA ALA A 437 0.48 56.54 -31.93
C ALA A 437 -0.43 57.80 -31.91
N PRO A 438 -1.45 57.90 -32.79
CA PRO A 438 -2.27 59.10 -32.95
C PRO A 438 -3.61 59.09 -32.17
N SER A 439 -4.22 60.27 -32.05
CA SER A 439 -5.57 60.48 -31.49
C SER A 439 -6.66 60.59 -32.57
N PRO A 440 -7.88 60.08 -32.32
CA PRO A 440 -9.11 60.61 -32.92
C PRO A 440 -10.09 61.19 -31.86
N GLN A 441 -11.22 61.71 -32.31
CA GLN A 441 -12.13 62.60 -31.56
C GLN A 441 -13.37 61.87 -30.99
N GLY A 442 -13.93 62.37 -29.88
CA GLY A 442 -15.23 61.96 -29.35
C GLY A 442 -15.82 62.98 -28.37
N ARG A 443 -17.10 63.37 -28.53
CA ARG A 443 -17.81 64.37 -27.70
C ARG A 443 -18.63 63.70 -26.58
N GLY A 444 -18.75 64.28 -25.38
CA GLY A 444 -19.67 63.74 -24.35
C GLY A 444 -19.74 64.45 -22.98
N ALA A 445 -20.54 65.51 -22.91
CA ALA A 445 -21.16 66.17 -21.74
C ALA A 445 -20.93 65.72 -20.25
N THR A 446 -20.50 66.70 -19.44
CA THR A 446 -21.07 67.16 -18.13
C THR A 446 -21.12 66.31 -16.83
N SER A 447 -20.59 66.95 -15.76
CA SER A 447 -21.09 66.99 -14.36
C SER A 447 -20.86 65.81 -13.39
N GLY A 448 -20.37 66.12 -12.18
CA GLY A 448 -20.36 65.18 -11.02
C GLY A 448 -19.13 65.23 -10.10
N ARG A 449 -19.14 66.07 -9.05
CA ARG A 449 -18.22 66.06 -7.88
C ARG A 449 -18.89 66.81 -6.71
N PRO A 450 -18.44 66.67 -5.45
CA PRO A 450 -17.51 65.68 -4.85
C PRO A 450 -18.32 64.50 -4.23
N ALA A 451 -17.90 63.67 -3.25
CA ALA A 451 -16.69 63.54 -2.42
C ALA A 451 -16.50 62.05 -1.99
N GLY A 452 -15.36 61.72 -1.33
CA GLY A 452 -15.19 60.45 -0.61
C GLY A 452 -13.74 59.97 -0.55
N GLU A 453 -13.16 59.87 0.65
CA GLU A 453 -11.75 59.50 0.86
C GLU A 453 -11.48 57.98 0.79
N ARG A 454 -10.34 57.58 0.22
CA ARG A 454 -9.39 56.70 0.93
C ARG A 454 -7.97 56.75 0.34
N ARG A 455 -7.00 56.32 1.15
CA ARG A 455 -5.56 56.52 0.93
C ARG A 455 -4.98 55.54 -0.09
N GLN A 456 -3.98 56.01 -0.84
CA GLN A 456 -3.01 55.16 -1.53
C GLN A 456 -2.14 54.40 -0.51
N ARG A 457 -1.65 53.22 -0.90
CA ARG A 457 -0.39 52.66 -0.37
C ARG A 457 0.38 52.05 -1.55
N SER A 458 1.60 52.51 -1.76
CA SER A 458 2.45 52.07 -2.87
C SER A 458 3.08 50.71 -2.57
N LYS A 459 3.34 49.92 -3.62
CA LYS A 459 4.33 48.84 -3.56
C LYS A 459 5.72 49.43 -3.29
N LEU A 460 6.56 48.64 -2.64
CA LEU A 460 8.01 48.77 -2.62
C LEU A 460 8.56 47.34 -2.55
N GLU A 461 9.44 47.00 -3.48
CA GLU A 461 10.21 45.75 -3.49
C GLU A 461 11.51 45.99 -2.70
N SER A 462 12.06 44.96 -2.06
CA SER A 462 13.51 44.66 -2.01
C SER A 462 13.81 43.42 -1.15
N ASP A 463 14.88 42.74 -1.53
CA ASP A 463 15.80 41.92 -0.74
C ASP A 463 15.28 40.67 0.01
N CYS A 464 15.48 39.53 -0.63
CA CYS A 464 15.72 38.26 0.07
C CYS A 464 17.14 38.28 0.68
N VAL A 465 17.28 37.78 1.91
CA VAL A 465 18.57 37.42 2.51
C VAL A 465 18.52 35.93 2.84
N LEU A 466 19.55 35.18 2.45
CA LEU A 466 19.73 33.79 2.82
C LEU A 466 20.25 33.70 4.26
N LEU A 467 19.57 32.91 5.08
CA LEU A 467 20.08 32.21 6.27
C LEU A 467 19.19 30.99 6.54
#